data_AF-A0A662IT61-F1
#
_entry.id   AF-A0A662IT61-F1
#
_cell.length_a   1.000
_cell.length_b   1.000
_cell.length_c   1.000
_cell.angle_alpha   90.00
_cell.angle_beta   90.00
_cell.angle_gamma   90.00
#
_symmetry.space_group_name_H-M   'P 1'
#
loop_
_entity.id
_entity.type
_entity.pdbx_description
1 polymer ?
#
loop_
_entity_poly.entity_id
_entity_poly.type
_entity_poly.pdbx_seq_one_letter_code
_entity_poly.pdbx_strand_id
1 'polypeptide(L)' 'MVKCPKCGAEVEKPSKEWSYRAFHVKRYDCPNCGTWFREYYHQGKLKFVLMPEPGKGIRKVERREQ' A
#
# COMPACT_ATOMS: atom_id res chain seq x y z
N MET A 1 8.67 -7.68 -3.96
CA MET A 1 8.27 -6.64 -4.92
C MET A 1 6.76 -6.42 -4.83
N VAL A 2 6.31 -5.18 -4.65
CA VAL A 2 4.90 -4.80 -4.58
C VAL A 2 4.59 -3.91 -5.77
N LYS A 3 3.53 -4.22 -6.53
CA LYS A 3 3.13 -3.40 -7.66
C LYS A 3 2.35 -2.18 -7.17
N CYS A 4 2.78 -1.00 -7.62
CA CYS A 4 2.09 0.25 -7.37
C CYS A 4 0.68 0.16 -7.97
N PRO A 5 -0.38 0.30 -7.17
CA PRO A 5 -1.75 0.22 -7.67
C PRO A 5 -2.16 1.38 -8.60
N LYS A 6 -1.33 2.43 -8.69
CA LYS A 6 -1.56 3.60 -9.57
C LYS A 6 -0.93 3.44 -10.94
N CYS A 7 0.38 3.14 -11.00
CA CYS A 7 1.12 3.07 -12.27
C CYS A 7 1.61 1.66 -12.65
N GLY A 8 1.41 0.66 -11.79
CA GLY A 8 1.87 -0.71 -12.02
C GLY A 8 3.37 -0.94 -11.77
N ALA A 9 4.13 0.12 -11.47
CA ALA A 9 5.56 0.02 -11.20
C ALA A 9 5.88 -0.87 -10.00
N GLU A 10 6.97 -1.61 -10.08
CA GLU A 10 7.41 -2.50 -9.00
C GLU A 10 8.20 -1.71 -7.97
N VAL A 11 7.74 -1.77 -6.71
CA VAL A 11 8.40 -1.16 -5.57
C VAL A 11 8.93 -2.29 -4.70
N GLU A 12 10.25 -2.39 -4.57
CA GLU A 12 10.89 -3.52 -3.89
C GLU A 12 10.86 -3.38 -2.38
N LYS A 13 11.13 -2.18 -1.87
CA LYS A 13 11.31 -1.93 -0.43
C LYS A 13 10.24 -0.97 0.10
N PRO A 14 9.64 -1.27 1.27
CA PRO A 14 8.86 -0.28 1.99
C PRO A 14 9.79 0.85 2.45
N SER A 15 9.33 2.10 2.33
CA SER A 15 10.06 3.25 2.87
C SER A 15 9.95 3.30 4.39
N LYS A 16 8.81 2.87 4.93
CA LYS A 16 8.57 2.85 6.37
C LYS A 16 7.60 1.74 6.73
N GLU A 17 7.80 1.11 7.87
CA GLU A 17 6.85 0.17 8.44
C GLU A 17 6.63 0.48 9.92
N TRP A 18 5.41 0.23 10.41
CA TRP A 18 5.06 0.42 11.80
C TRP A 18 3.88 -0.48 12.19
N SER A 19 3.82 -0.82 13.46
CA SER A 19 2.67 -1.53 14.03
C SER A 19 1.58 -0.53 14.44
N TYR A 20 0.37 -0.75 13.96
CA TYR A 20 -0.83 0.02 14.30
C TYR A 20 -1.91 -0.91 14.86
N ARG A 21 -2.08 -0.92 16.19
CA ARG A 21 -2.99 -1.86 16.88
C ARG A 21 -2.66 -3.31 16.49
N ALA A 22 -3.62 -4.04 15.93
CA ALA A 22 -3.45 -5.41 15.43
C ALA A 22 -2.90 -5.48 13.98
N PHE A 23 -2.62 -4.34 13.36
CA PHE A 23 -2.17 -4.27 11.97
C PHE A 23 -0.69 -3.94 11.90
N HIS A 24 0.06 -4.66 11.09
CA HIS A 24 1.39 -4.26 10.66
C HIS A 24 1.25 -3.49 9.35
N VAL A 25 1.69 -2.23 9.34
CA VAL A 25 1.50 -1.31 8.22
C VAL A 25 2.84 -1.11 7.53
N LYS A 26 2.88 -1.34 6.22
CA LYS A 26 4.04 -1.07 5.36
C LYS A 26 3.70 0.03 4.38
N ARG A 27 4.43 1.14 4.43
CA ARG A 27 4.34 2.25 3.50
C ARG A 27 5.37 2.10 2.40
N TYR A 28 4.90 2.28 1.17
CA TYR A 28 5.68 2.28 -0.04
C TYR A 28 5.51 3.63 -0.72
N ASP A 29 6.62 4.19 -1.15
CA ASP A 29 6.65 5.47 -1.85
C ASP A 29 7.10 5.14 -3.26
N CYS A 30 6.20 5.30 -4.24
CA CYS A 30 6.49 4.92 -5.61
C CYS A 30 7.37 5.99 -6.26
N PRO A 31 8.63 5.67 -6.64
CA PRO A 31 9.53 6.65 -7.27
C PRO A 31 9.06 7.06 -8.67
N ASN A 32 8.24 6.22 -9.33
CA ASN A 32 7.81 6.45 -10.70
C ASN A 32 6.65 7.45 -10.80
N CYS A 33 5.66 7.37 -9.91
CA CYS A 33 4.48 8.25 -9.94
C CYS A 33 4.37 9.20 -8.75
N GLY A 34 5.32 9.15 -7.80
CA GLY A 34 5.36 9.98 -6.59
C GLY A 34 4.26 9.69 -5.57
N THR A 35 3.38 8.72 -5.83
CA THR A 35 2.30 8.35 -4.92
C THR A 35 2.80 7.38 -3.86
N TRP A 36 2.39 7.62 -2.61
CA TRP A 36 2.58 6.67 -1.52
C TRP A 36 1.38 5.73 -1.41
N PHE A 37 1.59 4.49 -0.98
CA PHE A 37 0.53 3.56 -0.63
C PHE A 37 0.93 2.75 0.61
N ARG A 38 -0.07 2.26 1.36
CA ARG A 38 0.12 1.62 2.65
C ARG A 38 -0.58 0.27 2.67
N GLU A 39 0.18 -0.78 2.85
CA GLU A 39 -0.32 -2.14 3.00
C GLU A 39 -0.60 -2.43 4.48
N TYR A 40 -1.84 -2.81 4.80
CA TYR A 40 -2.26 -3.17 6.14
C TYR A 40 -2.33 -4.69 6.25
N TYR A 41 -1.42 -5.26 7.02
CA TYR A 41 -1.37 -6.69 7.32
C TYR A 41 -2.00 -6.95 8.67
N HIS A 42 -2.88 -7.94 8.78
CA HIS A 42 -3.44 -8.41 10.03
C HIS A 42 -3.03 -9.87 10.21
N GLN A 43 -2.32 -10.20 11.28
CA GLN A 43 -1.80 -11.56 11.53
C GLN A 43 -1.04 -12.14 10.31
N GLY A 44 -0.19 -11.32 9.68
CA GLY A 44 0.60 -11.71 8.50
C GLY A 44 -0.17 -11.73 7.17
N LYS A 45 -1.50 -11.57 7.17
CA LYS A 45 -2.32 -11.52 5.95
C LYS A 45 -2.60 -10.08 5.53
N LEU A 46 -2.33 -9.74 4.26
CA LEU A 46 -2.69 -8.43 3.71
C LEU A 46 -4.21 -8.29 3.71
N LYS A 47 -4.75 -7.31 4.46
CA LYS A 47 -6.19 -7.05 4.53
C LYS A 47 -6.63 -6.03 3.50
N PHE A 48 -5.88 -4.94 3.37
CA PHE A 48 -6.19 -3.88 2.42
C PHE A 48 -4.98 -2.97 2.20
N VAL A 49 -5.01 -2.24 1.08
CA VAL A 49 -4.05 -1.20 0.78
C VAL A 49 -4.74 0.14 0.77
N LEU A 50 -4.17 1.17 1.40
CA LEU A 50 -4.66 2.54 1.31
C LEU A 50 -3.74 3.35 0.42
N MET A 51 -4.30 4.08 -0.53
CA MET A 51 -3.54 5.01 -1.38
C MET A 51 -4.32 6.31 -1.60
N PRO A 52 -3.65 7.45 -1.79
CA PRO A 52 -4.29 8.69 -2.20
C PRO A 52 -4.70 8.59 -3.68
N GLU A 53 -5.94 8.97 -3.97
CA GLU A 53 -6.49 9.11 -5.30
C GLU A 53 -6.74 10.61 -5.59
N PRO A 54 -6.16 11.17 -6.67
CA PRO A 54 -6.32 12.58 -6.98
C PRO A 54 -7.80 12.95 -7.14
N GLY A 55 -8.25 13.97 -6.41
CA GLY A 55 -9.63 14.45 -6.44
C GLY A 55 -10.65 13.65 -5.61
N LYS A 56 -10.27 12.51 -5.01
CA LYS A 56 -11.20 11.64 -4.25
C LYS A 56 -10.72 11.28 -2.83
N GLY A 57 -9.54 11.74 -2.41
CA GLY A 57 -9.02 11.52 -1.07
C GLY A 57 -8.25 10.20 -0.95
N ILE A 58 -8.48 9.43 0.12
CA ILE A 58 -7.81 8.13 0.33
C ILE A 58 -8.75 7.00 -0.06
N ARG A 59 -8.31 6.15 -0.99
CA ARG A 59 -9.06 4.98 -1.45
C ARG A 59 -8.49 3.70 -0.84
N LYS A 60 -9.40 2.82 -0.43
CA LYS A 60 -9.10 1.42 -0.08
C LYS A 60 -9.02 0.58 -1.35
N VAL A 61 -7.90 -0.09 -1.55
CA VAL A 61 -7.65 -1.02 -2.65
C VAL A 61 -7.65 -2.42 -2.05
N GLU A 62 -8.65 -3.20 -2.42
CA GLU A 62 -8.67 -4.63 -2.15
C GLU A 62 -7.85 -5.32 -3.23
N ARG A 63 -6.77 -5.99 -2.84
CA ARG A 63 -6.13 -6.99 -3.71
C ARG A 63 -7.08 -8.17 -3.74
N ARG A 64 -7.85 -8.32 -4.81
CA ARG A 64 -8.57 -9.56 -5.09
C ARG A 64 -7.54 -10.67 -5.21
N GLU A 65 -7.55 -11.58 -4.25
CA GLU A 65 -6.96 -12.90 -4.44
C GLU A 65 -7.86 -13.60 -5.49
N GLN A 66 -7.26 -14.02 -6.62
CA GLN A 66 -7.92 -14.89 -7.60
C GLN A 66 -7.77 -16.33 -7.15
#